data_AF-A0A820H7L4-F1
#
_entry.id   AF-A0A820H7L4-F1
#
_cell.length_a   1.000
_cell.length_b   1.000
_cell.length_c   1.000
_cell.angle_alpha   90.00
_cell.angle_beta   90.00
_cell.angle_gamma   90.00
#
_symmetry.space_group_name_H-M   'P 1'
#
loop_
_entity.id
_entity.type
_entity.pdbx_description
1 polymer ?
#
loop_
_entity_poly.entity_id
_entity_poly.type
_entity_poly.pdbx_seq_one_letter_code
_entity_poly.pdbx_strand_id
1 'polypeptide(L)'
;MAQIGTEVVDRPLPEQPADDTEAHEEDDTIGELPTDLSGINADITSSTANSPFNKFRGSICATEGYEKNLHVLAKNQYTDRAMGIFTSGGDAQGMNPAVRAIVRMGIYLGCKVYFIHEGYQGLVDGGNSIRQATWASVSGILDDGGTIIGSARCKDFREKPGRLRAAKNLIDHG
;
A
#
# COMPACT_ATOMS: atom_id res chain seq x y z
N MET A 1 1.11 17.38 -9.31
CA MET A 1 0.48 16.37 -8.43
C MET A 1 1.49 15.24 -8.24
N ALA A 2 1.72 14.80 -7.01
CA ALA A 2 2.62 13.72 -6.66
C ALA A 2 1.81 12.41 -6.62
N GLN A 3 2.28 11.35 -7.26
CA GLN A 3 1.58 10.07 -7.36
C GLN A 3 2.52 8.92 -7.01
N ILE A 4 2.01 7.94 -6.26
CA ILE A 4 2.66 6.66 -6.01
C ILE A 4 2.02 5.65 -6.94
N GLY A 5 2.83 5.04 -7.81
CA GLY A 5 2.42 3.94 -8.66
C GLY A 5 2.84 2.62 -8.04
N THR A 6 1.93 1.66 -8.01
CA THR A 6 2.20 0.27 -7.66
C THR A 6 1.77 -0.59 -8.83
N GLU A 7 2.70 -1.37 -9.39
CA GLU A 7 2.41 -2.34 -10.45
C GLU A 7 2.60 -3.74 -9.89
N VAL A 8 1.60 -4.60 -10.00
CA VAL A 8 1.73 -6.01 -9.65
C VAL A 8 1.97 -6.79 -10.94
N VAL A 9 3.09 -7.49 -11.03
CA VAL A 9 3.32 -8.38 -12.18
C VAL A 9 2.61 -9.69 -11.88
N ASP A 10 1.42 -9.84 -12.47
CA ASP A 10 0.56 -11.00 -12.21
C ASP A 10 1.03 -12.23 -12.98
N ARG A 11 1.43 -13.27 -12.23
CA ARG A 11 1.19 -14.66 -12.64
C ARG A 11 -0.26 -15.02 -12.33
N PRO A 12 -0.90 -15.98 -13.02
CA PRO A 12 -2.32 -16.28 -12.80
C PRO A 12 -2.62 -16.54 -11.32
N LEU A 13 -3.68 -15.94 -10.79
CA LEU A 13 -4.16 -16.18 -9.42
C LEU A 13 -4.54 -17.66 -9.27
N PRO A 14 -4.19 -18.34 -8.15
CA PRO A 14 -4.90 -19.56 -7.81
C PRO A 14 -6.38 -19.21 -7.66
N GLU A 15 -7.26 -20.00 -8.29
CA GLU A 15 -8.71 -19.78 -8.25
C GLU A 15 -9.16 -19.62 -6.80
N GLN A 16 -9.67 -18.43 -6.48
CA GLN A 16 -10.35 -18.19 -5.22
C GLN A 16 -11.78 -18.74 -5.36
N PRO A 17 -12.32 -19.46 -4.36
CA PRO A 17 -13.71 -19.88 -4.40
C PRO A 17 -14.62 -18.64 -4.49
N ALA A 18 -15.66 -18.73 -5.31
CA ALA A 18 -16.61 -17.64 -5.54
C ALA A 18 -17.23 -17.19 -4.21
N ASP A 19 -17.24 -15.87 -3.98
CA ASP A 19 -17.91 -15.22 -2.86
C ASP A 19 -19.32 -14.84 -3.31
N ASP A 20 -20.29 -15.63 -2.88
CA ASP A 20 -21.71 -15.49 -3.19
C ASP A 20 -22.36 -14.45 -2.26
N THR A 21 -21.85 -13.21 -2.22
CA THR A 21 -22.44 -12.14 -1.41
C THR A 21 -23.22 -11.19 -2.31
N GLU A 22 -24.57 -11.27 -2.25
CA GLU A 22 -25.49 -10.35 -2.93
C GLU A 22 -25.25 -8.90 -2.47
N ALA A 23 -25.18 -7.98 -3.44
CA ALA A 23 -25.03 -6.56 -3.18
C ALA A 23 -26.33 -5.99 -2.59
N HIS A 24 -26.28 -5.51 -1.35
CA HIS A 24 -27.33 -4.65 -0.80
C HIS A 24 -27.04 -3.18 -1.16
N GLU A 25 -28.00 -2.51 -1.78
CA GLU A 25 -27.97 -1.07 -2.05
C GLU A 25 -28.09 -0.29 -0.72
N GLU A 26 -27.16 0.64 -0.47
CA GLU A 26 -27.18 1.55 0.67
C GLU A 26 -28.15 2.72 0.40
N ASP A 27 -29.04 3.00 1.35
CA ASP A 27 -30.07 4.04 1.31
C ASP A 27 -29.62 5.35 2.00
N ASP A 28 -29.40 6.40 1.20
CA ASP A 28 -28.93 7.73 1.63
C ASP A 28 -30.00 8.56 2.39
N THR A 29 -30.47 8.08 3.55
CA THR A 29 -31.30 8.89 4.47
C THR A 29 -30.53 9.26 5.74
N ILE A 30 -30.21 10.55 5.89
CA ILE A 30 -29.64 11.13 7.12
C ILE A 30 -30.75 11.20 8.18
N GLY A 31 -30.76 10.27 9.13
CA GLY A 31 -31.60 10.33 10.33
C GLY A 31 -31.10 11.40 11.32
N GLU A 32 -32.03 12.18 11.91
CA GLU A 32 -31.70 13.20 12.92
C GLU A 32 -31.12 12.59 14.22
N LEU A 33 -30.14 13.28 14.80
CA LEU A 33 -29.49 12.90 16.06
C LEU A 33 -30.41 13.17 17.28
N PRO A 34 -30.50 12.24 18.26
CA PRO A 34 -31.34 12.43 19.44
C PRO A 34 -30.78 13.51 20.38
N THR A 35 -31.68 14.31 20.95
CA THR A 35 -31.40 15.53 21.74
C THR A 35 -31.37 15.34 23.25
N ASP A 36 -31.34 14.12 23.77
CA ASP A 36 -31.26 13.83 25.20
C ASP A 36 -29.90 13.23 25.60
N LEU A 37 -29.10 13.98 26.35
CA LEU A 37 -27.77 13.59 26.83
C LEU A 37 -27.77 13.08 28.28
N SER A 38 -28.93 12.85 28.90
CA SER A 38 -29.02 12.52 30.33
C SER A 38 -28.60 11.08 30.72
N GLY A 39 -28.39 10.19 29.74
CA GLY A 39 -28.01 8.79 29.97
C GLY A 39 -26.55 8.39 29.69
N ILE A 40 -25.71 9.31 29.21
CA ILE A 40 -24.46 8.93 28.51
C ILE A 40 -23.28 8.63 29.47
N ASN A 41 -23.37 9.04 30.74
CA ASN A 41 -22.20 9.04 31.62
C ASN A 41 -21.96 7.74 32.41
N ALA A 42 -22.81 6.71 32.33
CA ALA A 42 -22.63 5.47 33.12
C ALA A 42 -21.94 4.33 32.35
N ASP A 43 -22.01 4.29 31.02
CA ASP A 43 -21.54 3.14 30.22
C ASP A 43 -20.19 3.35 29.50
N ILE A 44 -19.65 4.58 29.52
CA ILE A 44 -18.37 4.89 28.87
C ILE A 44 -17.17 4.39 29.69
N THR A 45 -17.30 4.31 31.02
CA THR A 45 -16.18 3.93 31.92
C THR A 45 -15.92 2.43 31.97
N SER A 46 -16.89 1.58 31.61
CA SER A 46 -16.73 0.11 31.62
C SER A 46 -16.26 -0.46 30.27
N SER A 47 -16.49 0.24 29.16
CA SER A 47 -16.15 -0.23 27.80
C SER A 47 -14.75 0.18 27.32
N THR A 48 -14.12 1.19 27.92
CA THR A 48 -12.76 1.63 27.54
C THR A 48 -11.63 0.75 28.07
N ALA A 49 -11.93 -0.22 28.95
CA ALA A 49 -10.93 -1.15 29.50
C ALA A 49 -10.45 -2.20 28.48
N ASN A 50 -11.24 -2.47 27.44
CA ASN A 50 -10.96 -3.49 26.41
C ASN A 50 -10.68 -2.91 25.02
N SER A 51 -10.33 -1.63 24.92
CA SER A 51 -9.86 -1.09 23.65
C SER A 51 -8.42 -1.57 23.39
N PRO A 52 -8.14 -2.27 22.28
CA PRO A 52 -6.77 -2.69 21.93
C PRO A 52 -5.82 -1.49 21.75
N PHE A 53 -6.36 -0.27 21.60
CA PHE A 53 -5.60 0.96 21.53
C PHE A 53 -5.03 1.44 22.88
N ASN A 54 -5.59 1.03 24.01
CA ASN A 54 -5.21 1.57 25.32
C ASN A 54 -3.98 0.87 25.93
N LYS A 55 -3.55 -0.27 25.36
CA LYS A 55 -2.50 -1.12 25.96
C LYS A 55 -1.07 -0.79 25.54
N PHE A 56 -0.87 0.06 24.53
CA PHE A 56 0.47 0.28 23.96
C PHE A 56 0.75 1.77 23.69
N ARG A 57 0.87 2.55 24.76
CA ARG A 57 1.47 3.89 24.70
C ARG A 57 2.98 3.77 24.53
N GLY A 58 3.48 3.93 23.30
CA GLY A 58 4.89 4.22 23.05
C GLY A 58 5.61 3.36 22.02
N SER A 59 4.94 2.43 21.34
CA SER A 59 5.54 1.65 20.25
C SER A 59 4.56 1.50 19.10
N ILE A 60 5.05 1.66 17.87
CA ILE A 60 4.30 1.25 16.67
C ILE A 60 4.20 -0.27 16.76
N CYS A 61 3.11 -0.78 17.34
CA CYS A 61 2.79 -2.19 17.26
C CYS A 61 2.35 -2.50 15.82
N ALA A 62 2.79 -3.63 15.28
CA ALA A 62 2.22 -4.16 14.06
C ALA A 62 0.80 -4.61 14.40
N THR A 63 -0.20 -3.79 14.11
CA THR A 63 -1.59 -4.21 14.15
C THR A 63 -1.82 -5.17 13.00
N GLU A 64 -2.54 -6.26 13.23
CA GLU A 64 -3.03 -7.12 12.16
C GLU A 64 -3.79 -6.25 11.14
N GLY A 65 -3.43 -6.36 9.87
CA GLY A 65 -4.13 -5.63 8.81
C GLY A 65 -5.49 -6.27 8.58
N TYR A 66 -6.54 -5.45 8.55
CA TYR A 66 -7.91 -5.89 8.28
C TYR A 66 -8.31 -5.39 6.89
N GLU A 67 -8.70 -6.31 6.02
CA GLU A 67 -9.42 -5.97 4.79
C GLU A 67 -10.93 -6.18 5.02
N LYS A 68 -11.78 -5.50 4.23
CA LYS A 68 -13.25 -5.49 4.36
C LYS A 68 -13.79 -6.87 4.79
N ASN A 69 -14.64 -6.89 5.82
CA ASN A 69 -15.16 -8.07 6.55
C ASN A 69 -14.27 -8.69 7.64
N LEU A 70 -13.34 -7.93 8.22
CA LEU A 70 -12.58 -8.37 9.42
C LEU A 70 -11.64 -9.56 9.17
N HIS A 71 -11.28 -9.83 7.91
CA HIS A 71 -10.30 -10.86 7.59
C HIS A 71 -8.89 -10.41 7.97
N VAL A 72 -8.25 -11.17 8.86
CA VAL A 72 -6.85 -10.97 9.25
C VAL A 72 -5.96 -11.29 8.05
N LEU A 73 -5.15 -10.31 7.63
CA LEU A 73 -4.16 -10.52 6.57
C LEU A 73 -3.10 -11.53 7.04
N ALA A 74 -3.15 -12.73 6.47
CA ALA A 74 -2.25 -13.81 6.80
C ALA A 74 -0.84 -13.51 6.30
N LYS A 75 0.16 -13.80 7.14
CA LYS A 75 1.57 -13.75 6.73
C LYS A 75 1.78 -14.68 5.54
N ASN A 76 2.59 -14.26 4.56
CA ASN A 76 2.96 -15.05 3.37
C ASN A 76 1.82 -15.41 2.39
N GLN A 77 0.67 -14.72 2.45
CA GLN A 77 -0.46 -14.95 1.55
C GLN A 77 -0.12 -14.81 0.05
N TYR A 78 0.88 -13.98 -0.30
CA TYR A 78 1.23 -13.62 -1.67
C TYR A 78 2.69 -13.96 -2.03
N THR A 79 3.20 -15.10 -1.53
CA THR A 79 4.61 -15.52 -1.65
C THR A 79 5.16 -15.55 -3.09
N ASP A 80 4.32 -15.85 -4.08
CA ASP A 80 4.74 -15.94 -5.50
C ASP A 80 4.55 -14.66 -6.31
N ARG A 81 4.12 -13.57 -5.66
CA ARG A 81 3.80 -12.30 -6.31
C ARG A 81 4.97 -11.33 -6.29
N ALA A 82 5.10 -10.55 -7.36
CA ALA A 82 6.03 -9.44 -7.46
C ALA A 82 5.27 -8.11 -7.50
N MET A 83 5.77 -7.12 -6.78
CA MET A 83 5.22 -5.77 -6.73
C MET A 83 6.31 -4.74 -7.03
N GLY A 84 6.13 -3.94 -8.06
CA GLY A 84 6.95 -2.77 -8.35
C GLY A 84 6.34 -1.50 -7.74
N ILE A 85 7.16 -0.69 -7.07
CA ILE A 85 6.77 0.59 -6.47
C ILE A 85 7.60 1.69 -7.11
N PHE A 86 6.93 2.76 -7.51
CA PHE A 86 7.58 3.95 -8.04
C PHE A 86 6.82 5.21 -7.69
N THR A 87 7.52 6.34 -7.72
CA THR A 87 6.90 7.65 -7.57
C THR A 87 6.97 8.42 -8.89
N SER A 88 5.88 9.09 -9.23
CA SER A 88 5.80 9.96 -10.40
C SER A 88 5.23 11.33 -10.04
N GLY A 89 5.71 12.38 -10.70
CA GLY A 89 5.30 13.76 -10.43
C GLY A 89 6.31 14.55 -9.59
N GLY A 90 5.85 15.58 -8.90
CA GLY A 90 6.71 16.38 -8.01
C GLY A 90 6.93 15.68 -6.68
N ASP A 91 8.04 15.99 -6.01
CA ASP A 91 8.32 15.49 -4.67
C ASP A 91 7.40 16.17 -3.65
N ALA A 92 6.83 15.36 -2.76
CA ALA A 92 5.92 15.81 -1.72
C ALA A 92 6.26 15.15 -0.39
N GLN A 93 5.95 15.85 0.70
CA GLN A 93 5.99 15.25 2.03
C GLN A 93 4.94 14.14 2.10
N GLY A 94 5.32 12.98 2.62
CA GLY A 94 4.43 11.81 2.75
C GLY A 94 4.70 10.67 1.78
N MET A 95 5.52 10.87 0.74
CA MET A 95 5.86 9.79 -0.20
C MET A 95 6.70 8.70 0.48
N ASN A 96 7.74 9.09 1.22
CA ASN A 96 8.58 8.15 1.97
C ASN A 96 7.79 7.32 3.02
N PRO A 97 6.93 7.93 3.86
CA PRO A 97 6.03 7.17 4.74
C PRO A 97 5.17 6.15 4.00
N ALA A 98 4.58 6.52 2.85
CA ALA A 98 3.73 5.63 2.07
C ALA A 98 4.53 4.48 1.43
N VAL A 99 5.69 4.78 0.80
CA VAL A 99 6.61 3.77 0.28
C VAL A 99 7.01 2.78 1.38
N ARG A 100 7.36 3.28 2.56
CA ARG A 100 7.71 2.43 3.71
C ARG A 100 6.56 1.51 4.13
N ALA A 101 5.34 2.04 4.19
CA ALA A 101 4.16 1.25 4.56
C ALA A 101 3.93 0.11 3.55
N ILE A 102 3.94 0.42 2.26
CA ILE A 102 3.71 -0.55 1.18
C ILE A 102 4.81 -1.62 1.17
N VAL A 103 6.09 -1.23 1.25
CA VAL A 103 7.21 -2.20 1.26
C VAL A 103 7.12 -3.15 2.45
N ARG A 104 6.90 -2.61 3.65
CA ARG A 104 6.81 -3.43 4.86
C ARG A 104 5.64 -4.40 4.80
N MET A 105 4.50 -3.94 4.30
CA MET A 105 3.33 -4.80 4.16
C MET A 105 3.50 -5.84 3.06
N GLY A 106 4.07 -5.47 1.91
CA GLY A 106 4.37 -6.40 0.83
C GLY A 106 5.31 -7.52 1.28
N ILE A 107 6.38 -7.19 2.01
CA ILE A 107 7.30 -8.19 2.59
C ILE A 107 6.58 -9.07 3.63
N TYR A 108 5.73 -8.47 4.48
CA TYR A 108 4.96 -9.22 5.47
C TYR A 108 4.01 -10.25 4.84
N LEU A 109 3.39 -9.88 3.71
CA LEU A 109 2.53 -10.76 2.92
C LEU A 109 3.31 -11.78 2.07
N GLY A 110 4.64 -11.74 2.08
CA GLY A 110 5.50 -12.65 1.32
C GLY A 110 5.83 -12.20 -0.11
N CYS A 111 5.34 -11.03 -0.56
CA CYS A 111 5.62 -10.53 -1.90
C CYS A 111 7.10 -10.19 -2.10
N LYS A 112 7.59 -10.35 -3.33
CA LYS A 112 8.85 -9.74 -3.77
C LYS A 112 8.58 -8.30 -4.16
N VAL A 113 9.06 -7.36 -3.36
CA VAL A 113 8.87 -5.93 -3.62
C VAL A 113 10.10 -5.35 -4.34
N TYR A 114 9.88 -4.51 -5.35
CA TYR A 114 10.93 -3.84 -6.13
C TYR A 114 10.69 -2.34 -6.16
N PHE A 115 11.76 -1.56 -6.05
CA PHE A 115 11.79 -0.14 -6.37
C PHE A 115 12.11 0.06 -7.83
N ILE A 116 11.35 0.94 -8.48
CA ILE A 116 11.67 1.45 -9.81
C ILE A 116 12.06 2.92 -9.64
N HIS A 117 13.36 3.16 -9.73
CA HIS A 117 13.96 4.48 -9.55
C HIS A 117 13.54 5.45 -10.67
N GLU A 118 13.47 6.75 -10.38
CA GLU A 118 13.14 7.78 -11.38
C GLU A 118 11.78 7.55 -12.08
N GLY A 119 10.84 6.88 -11.40
CA GLY A 119 9.48 6.68 -11.89
C GLY A 119 9.40 5.93 -13.22
N TYR A 120 8.61 6.47 -14.15
CA TYR A 120 8.44 5.88 -15.48
C TYR A 120 9.72 5.85 -16.32
N GLN A 121 10.70 6.71 -16.01
CA GLN A 121 11.96 6.71 -16.74
C GLN A 121 12.77 5.46 -16.39
N GLY A 122 12.94 5.14 -15.11
CA GLY A 122 13.63 3.92 -14.72
C GLY A 122 12.89 2.64 -15.10
N LEU A 123 11.58 2.70 -15.28
CA LEU A 123 10.82 1.59 -15.85
C LEU A 123 11.23 1.30 -17.31
N VAL A 124 11.38 2.35 -18.11
CA VAL A 124 11.79 2.26 -19.52
C VAL A 124 13.28 1.92 -19.66
N ASP A 125 14.12 2.45 -18.78
CA ASP A 125 15.57 2.22 -18.80
C ASP A 125 15.92 0.82 -18.27
N GLY A 126 15.17 0.32 -17.29
CA GLY A 126 15.36 -1.01 -16.71
C GLY A 126 16.71 -1.17 -16.01
N GLY A 127 17.17 -2.42 -15.93
CA GLY A 127 18.46 -2.78 -15.33
C GLY A 127 18.59 -2.30 -13.89
N ASN A 128 19.62 -1.50 -13.62
CA ASN A 128 19.93 -0.99 -12.27
C ASN A 128 18.87 -0.02 -11.70
N SER A 129 17.91 0.42 -12.52
CA SER A 129 16.79 1.24 -12.06
C SER A 129 15.70 0.42 -11.37
N ILE A 130 15.67 -0.91 -11.56
CA ILE A 130 14.73 -1.81 -10.88
C ILE A 130 15.50 -2.61 -9.83
N ARG A 131 15.22 -2.38 -8.54
CA ARG A 131 15.97 -2.98 -7.43
C ARG A 131 15.05 -3.59 -6.41
N GLN A 132 15.37 -4.80 -5.94
CA GLN A 132 14.58 -5.43 -4.90
C GLN A 132 14.65 -4.61 -3.59
N ALA A 133 13.50 -4.31 -3.02
CA ALA A 133 13.38 -3.67 -1.73
C ALA A 133 13.57 -4.69 -0.60
N THR A 134 14.17 -4.24 0.50
CA THR A 134 14.36 -5.04 1.72
C THR A 134 13.79 -4.30 2.91
N TRP A 135 13.68 -4.98 4.05
CA TRP A 135 13.25 -4.32 5.28
C TRP A 135 14.16 -3.13 5.66
N ALA A 136 15.47 -3.28 5.40
CA ALA A 136 16.47 -2.25 5.67
C ALA A 136 16.37 -1.06 4.70
N SER A 137 15.94 -1.29 3.44
CA SER A 137 15.91 -0.24 2.42
C SER A 137 14.88 0.88 2.67
N VAL A 138 13.96 0.69 3.62
CA VAL A 138 12.98 1.70 4.05
C VAL A 138 13.14 2.11 5.52
N SER A 139 14.32 1.91 6.08
CA SER A 139 14.65 2.32 7.45
C SER A 139 15.29 3.70 7.45
N GLY A 140 14.89 4.57 8.39
CA GLY A 140 15.42 5.94 8.51
C GLY A 140 14.79 6.98 7.56
N ILE A 141 13.94 6.57 6.61
CA ILE A 141 13.48 7.44 5.52
C ILE A 141 12.32 8.38 5.88
N LEU A 142 11.81 8.30 7.10
CA LEU A 142 10.60 9.04 7.50
C LEU A 142 10.85 10.54 7.67
N ASP A 143 12.07 10.90 8.07
CA ASP A 143 12.48 12.28 8.29
C ASP A 143 13.05 12.90 7.00
N ASP A 144 13.26 12.09 5.95
CA ASP A 144 13.76 12.53 4.66
C ASP A 144 12.64 13.17 3.83
N GLY A 145 12.90 14.38 3.34
CA GLY A 145 12.02 15.07 2.41
C GLY A 145 12.00 14.41 1.03
N GLY A 146 10.86 14.51 0.34
CA GLY A 146 10.67 14.00 -1.01
C GLY A 146 10.50 12.47 -1.06
N THR A 147 11.17 11.81 -2.00
CA THR A 147 11.08 10.36 -2.23
C THR A 147 12.47 9.73 -2.41
N ILE A 148 12.77 8.68 -1.64
CA ILE A 148 14.04 7.92 -1.76
C ILE A 148 14.21 7.22 -3.11
N ILE A 149 13.11 7.01 -3.83
CA ILE A 149 13.09 6.30 -5.11
C ILE A 149 13.42 7.25 -6.27
N GLY A 150 13.23 8.55 -6.06
CA GLY A 150 13.27 9.55 -7.13
C GLY A 150 11.97 9.59 -7.95
N SER A 151 11.80 10.67 -8.69
CA SER A 151 10.65 10.88 -9.55
C SER A 151 11.08 11.63 -10.80
N ALA A 152 10.81 11.05 -11.97
CA ALA A 152 11.10 11.71 -13.25
C ALA A 152 9.88 11.79 -14.16
N ARG A 153 9.84 12.87 -14.95
CA ARG A 153 8.91 13.01 -16.06
C ARG A 153 9.45 12.25 -17.27
N CYS A 154 8.77 11.18 -17.68
CA CYS A 154 9.16 10.37 -18.83
C CYS A 154 8.30 10.70 -20.05
N LYS A 155 8.92 11.17 -21.15
CA LYS A 155 8.23 11.36 -22.43
C LYS A 155 8.07 10.04 -23.19
N ASP A 156 9.10 9.20 -23.14
CA ASP A 156 9.14 7.91 -23.84
C ASP A 156 7.98 6.99 -23.46
N PHE A 157 7.54 7.03 -22.20
CA PHE A 157 6.42 6.21 -21.72
C PHE A 157 5.07 6.61 -22.35
N ARG A 158 4.95 7.83 -22.91
CA ARG A 158 3.76 8.25 -23.67
C ARG A 158 3.66 7.52 -25.00
N GLU A 159 4.79 7.08 -25.54
CA GLU A 159 4.88 6.41 -26.83
C GLU A 159 4.76 4.88 -26.67
N LYS A 160 4.13 4.23 -27.65
CA LYS A 160 3.96 2.76 -27.66
C LYS A 160 5.30 2.00 -27.52
N PRO A 161 6.38 2.39 -28.21
CA PRO A 161 7.68 1.73 -28.05
C PRO A 161 8.26 1.84 -26.64
N GLY A 162 8.06 2.96 -25.93
CA GLY A 162 8.51 3.12 -24.55
C GLY A 162 7.76 2.20 -23.59
N ARG A 163 6.43 2.08 -23.74
CA ARG A 163 5.63 1.12 -22.96
C ARG A 163 6.03 -0.33 -23.18
N LEU A 164 6.36 -0.70 -24.42
CA LEU A 164 6.84 -2.06 -24.73
C LEU A 164 8.20 -2.35 -24.08
N ARG A 165 9.12 -1.38 -24.08
CA ARG A 165 10.40 -1.51 -23.35
C ARG A 165 10.17 -1.66 -21.85
N ALA A 166 9.31 -0.82 -21.27
CA ALA A 166 8.93 -0.91 -19.87
C ALA A 166 8.33 -2.27 -19.50
N ALA A 167 7.37 -2.77 -20.29
CA ALA A 167 6.78 -4.09 -20.08
C ALA A 167 7.81 -5.22 -20.17
N LYS A 168 8.71 -5.15 -21.16
CA LYS A 168 9.82 -6.11 -21.27
C LYS A 168 10.69 -6.11 -20.02
N ASN A 169 11.08 -4.93 -19.53
CA ASN A 169 11.93 -4.81 -18.36
C ASN A 169 11.26 -5.37 -17.10
N LEU A 170 9.94 -5.18 -16.94
CA LEU A 170 9.18 -5.79 -15.84
C LEU A 170 9.24 -7.31 -15.91
N ILE A 171 8.90 -7.89 -17.06
CA ILE A 171 8.91 -9.35 -17.28
C ILE A 171 10.29 -9.95 -17.02
N ASP A 172 11.37 -9.25 -17.40
CA ASP A 172 12.74 -9.70 -17.17
C ASP A 172 13.11 -9.75 -15.66
N HIS A 173 12.42 -9.00 -14.79
CA HIS A 173 12.70 -8.90 -13.35
C HIS A 173 11.75 -9.71 -12.44
N GLY A 174 10.65 -10.23 -12.99
CA GLY A 174 9.72 -11.16 -12.31
C GLY A 174 8.27 -10.78 -12.49
#